data_AF-A0A432GEN2-F1
#
_entry.id   AF-A0A432GEN2-F1
#
_cell.length_a   1.000
_cell.length_b   1.000
_cell.length_c   1.000
_cell.angle_alpha   90.00
_cell.angle_beta   90.00
_cell.angle_gamma   90.00
#
_symmetry.space_group_name_H-M   'P 1'
#
loop_
_entity.id
_entity.type
_entity.pdbx_description
1 polymer ?
#
loop_
_entity_poly.entity_id
_entity_poly.type
_entity_poly.pdbx_seq_one_letter_code
_entity_poly.pdbx_strand_id
1 'polypeptide(L)'
;MTYTVTAYCEKCKYTDCVEVCPVEAFHEGPDMLYINPEACIDCNACVEECPVEAIYADVDVPEKWESYTALNEEKCEEYPIIEEAKDPLPTARTLEEIQAAEG
;
A
#
# COMPACT_ATOMS: atom_id res chain seq x y z
N MET A 1 -4.53 -10.43 -11.67
CA MET A 1 -5.14 -9.47 -10.75
C MET A 1 -4.15 -9.30 -9.63
N THR A 2 -3.91 -8.06 -9.23
CA THR A 2 -3.02 -7.69 -8.13
C THR A 2 -3.76 -6.78 -7.15
N TYR A 3 -3.13 -6.47 -6.03
CA TYR A 3 -3.51 -5.36 -5.18
C TYR A 3 -2.64 -4.13 -5.48
N THR A 4 -3.16 -2.95 -5.16
CA THR A 4 -2.53 -1.64 -5.36
C THR A 4 -2.59 -0.85 -4.07
N VAL A 5 -1.45 -0.29 -3.65
CA VAL A 5 -1.39 0.69 -2.55
C VAL A 5 -1.67 2.08 -3.12
N THR A 6 -2.60 2.82 -2.52
CA THR A 6 -3.08 4.14 -2.99
C THR A 6 -2.71 5.27 -2.03
N ALA A 7 -3.22 6.48 -2.33
CA ALA A 7 -2.82 7.74 -1.71
C ALA A 7 -2.89 7.77 -0.18
N TYR A 8 -3.79 7.01 0.45
CA TYR A 8 -3.92 7.00 1.91
C TYR A 8 -2.69 6.41 2.63
N CYS A 9 -1.86 5.61 1.95
CA CYS A 9 -0.61 5.13 2.51
C CYS A 9 0.45 6.23 2.60
N GLU A 10 0.38 7.25 1.74
CA GLU A 10 1.36 8.33 1.68
C GLU A 10 1.50 9.03 3.02
N LYS A 11 2.75 9.18 3.48
CA LYS A 11 3.13 9.76 4.76
C LYS A 11 2.59 9.01 5.98
N CYS A 12 1.89 7.89 5.80
CA CYS A 12 1.48 7.00 6.86
C CYS A 12 2.45 5.83 6.99
N LYS A 13 2.54 5.01 5.94
CA LYS A 13 3.41 3.82 5.86
C LYS A 13 3.41 3.01 7.16
N TYR A 14 2.23 2.51 7.55
CA TYR A 14 2.03 1.72 8.78
C TYR A 14 2.68 0.33 8.75
N THR A 15 2.80 -0.26 7.56
CA THR A 15 3.47 -1.54 7.28
C THR A 15 2.83 -2.83 7.83
N ASP A 16 1.67 -2.79 8.49
CA ASP A 16 0.95 -4.00 8.97
C ASP A 16 0.68 -5.02 7.86
N CYS A 17 0.40 -4.52 6.64
CA CYS A 17 0.20 -5.35 5.45
C CYS A 17 1.39 -6.26 5.08
N VAL A 18 2.60 -5.94 5.53
CA VAL A 18 3.81 -6.74 5.30
C VAL A 18 3.75 -8.05 6.09
N GLU A 19 3.25 -8.02 7.34
CA GLU A 19 3.19 -9.19 8.24
C GLU A 19 2.31 -10.32 7.70
N VAL A 20 1.32 -9.98 6.87
CA VAL A 20 0.34 -10.93 6.34
C VAL A 20 0.61 -11.31 4.89
N CYS A 21 1.64 -10.76 4.25
CA CYS A 21 1.97 -11.07 2.86
C CYS A 21 2.75 -12.39 2.76
N PRO A 22 2.18 -13.47 2.20
CA PRO A 22 2.84 -14.79 2.18
C PRO A 22 3.97 -14.90 1.16
N VAL A 23 4.16 -13.88 0.32
CA VAL A 23 5.04 -13.88 -0.85
C VAL A 23 5.92 -12.62 -0.93
N GLU A 24 6.01 -11.84 0.15
CA GLU A 24 6.91 -10.68 0.26
C GLU A 24 6.76 -9.69 -0.92
N ALA A 25 5.53 -9.45 -1.37
CA ALA A 25 5.26 -8.64 -2.56
C ALA A 25 5.41 -7.12 -2.34
N PHE A 26 5.74 -6.67 -1.14
CA PHE A 26 5.81 -5.25 -0.80
C PHE A 26 7.23 -4.69 -0.96
N HIS A 27 7.32 -3.51 -1.57
CA HIS A 27 8.55 -2.73 -1.73
C HIS A 27 8.44 -1.41 -0.96
N GLU A 28 9.53 -0.98 -0.33
CA GLU A 28 9.55 0.18 0.57
C GLU A 28 10.10 1.44 -0.08
N GLY A 29 9.21 2.40 -0.34
CA GLY A 29 9.57 3.77 -0.64
C GLY A 29 9.80 4.64 0.59
N PRO A 30 10.22 5.90 0.37
CA PRO A 30 10.39 6.88 1.46
C PRO A 30 9.07 7.19 2.17
N ASP A 31 7.98 7.38 1.42
CA ASP A 31 6.72 7.91 1.94
C ASP A 31 5.55 6.90 1.95
N MET A 32 5.67 5.77 1.26
CA MET A 32 4.63 4.73 1.18
C MET A 32 5.22 3.37 0.77
N LEU A 33 4.39 2.32 0.79
CA LEU A 33 4.74 1.01 0.23
C LEU A 33 4.16 0.84 -1.19
N TYR A 34 4.72 -0.11 -1.94
CA TYR A 34 4.28 -0.48 -3.28
C TYR A 34 4.13 -2.00 -3.38
N ILE A 35 3.10 -2.49 -4.07
CA ILE A 35 2.90 -3.93 -4.31
C ILE A 35 3.39 -4.30 -5.71
N ASN A 36 4.27 -5.30 -5.77
CA ASN A 36 4.75 -5.85 -7.04
C ASN A 36 3.66 -6.75 -7.66
N PRO A 37 3.13 -6.40 -8.85
CA PRO A 37 2.06 -7.15 -9.49
C PRO A 37 2.46 -8.55 -9.97
N GLU A 38 3.76 -8.79 -10.21
CA GLU A 38 4.26 -10.11 -10.62
C GLU A 38 4.43 -11.06 -9.44
N ALA A 39 4.73 -10.52 -8.25
CA ALA A 39 4.87 -11.30 -7.02
C ALA A 39 3.54 -11.52 -6.30
N CYS A 40 2.60 -10.57 -6.41
CA CYS A 40 1.29 -10.66 -5.77
C CYS A 40 0.49 -11.86 -6.27
N ILE A 41 -0.05 -12.66 -5.35
CA ILE A 41 -0.85 -13.87 -5.65
C ILE A 41 -2.35 -13.70 -5.44
N ASP A 42 -2.83 -12.46 -5.33
CA ASP A 42 -4.25 -12.12 -5.18
C ASP A 42 -4.95 -12.83 -3.98
N CYS A 43 -4.31 -12.81 -2.80
CA CYS A 43 -4.81 -13.52 -1.61
C CYS A 43 -5.71 -12.69 -0.68
N ASN A 44 -5.85 -11.38 -0.94
CA ASN A 44 -6.64 -10.42 -0.15
C ASN A 44 -6.19 -10.18 1.32
N ALA A 45 -5.17 -10.86 1.81
CA ALA A 45 -4.78 -10.79 3.24
C ALA A 45 -4.40 -9.38 3.71
N CYS A 46 -3.80 -8.56 2.86
CA CYS A 46 -3.31 -7.23 3.22
C CYS A 46 -4.38 -6.14 3.31
N VAL A 47 -5.57 -6.34 2.75
CA VAL A 47 -6.59 -5.29 2.61
C VAL A 47 -7.13 -4.86 3.97
N GLU A 48 -7.55 -5.83 4.80
CA GLU A 48 -8.15 -5.55 6.12
C GLU A 48 -7.11 -5.10 7.15
N GLU A 49 -5.83 -5.41 6.93
CA GLU A 49 -4.75 -5.05 7.86
C GLU A 49 -4.30 -3.59 7.69
N CYS A 50 -4.61 -2.93 6.56
CA CYS A 50 -4.20 -1.56 6.35
C CYS A 50 -5.04 -0.59 7.22
N PRO A 51 -4.48 0.07 8.25
CA PRO A 51 -5.28 0.88 9.18
C PRO A 51 -5.94 2.12 8.57
N VAL A 52 -5.51 2.47 7.35
CA VAL A 52 -5.95 3.62 6.59
C VAL A 52 -6.59 3.23 5.26
N GLU A 53 -7.00 1.96 5.10
CA GLU A 53 -7.77 1.47 3.93
C GLU A 53 -7.15 1.90 2.58
N ALA A 54 -5.82 1.81 2.48
CA ALA A 54 -5.06 2.27 1.33
C ALA A 54 -4.82 1.17 0.28
N ILE A 55 -5.35 -0.05 0.46
CA ILE A 55 -5.05 -1.19 -0.41
C ILE A 55 -6.34 -1.64 -1.09
N TYR A 56 -6.31 -1.69 -2.42
CA TYR A 56 -7.46 -2.05 -3.26
C TYR A 56 -7.04 -3.16 -4.23
N ALA A 57 -7.97 -4.02 -4.63
CA ALA A 57 -7.77 -4.81 -5.83
C ALA A 57 -7.60 -3.85 -7.03
N ASP A 58 -6.74 -4.19 -7.98
CA ASP A 58 -6.45 -3.36 -9.17
C ASP A 58 -7.70 -2.91 -9.94
N VAL A 59 -8.72 -3.76 -9.99
CA VAL A 59 -10.03 -3.49 -10.62
C VAL A 59 -10.98 -2.61 -9.79
N ASP A 60 -10.72 -2.47 -8.49
CA ASP A 60 -11.55 -1.74 -7.53
C ASP A 60 -10.90 -0.42 -7.07
N VAL A 61 -9.75 -0.05 -7.65
CA VAL A 61 -9.09 1.23 -7.38
C VAL A 61 -10.03 2.37 -7.77
N PRO A 62 -10.36 3.31 -6.85
CA PRO A 62 -11.18 4.47 -7.17
C PRO A 62 -10.59 5.30 -8.33
N GLU A 63 -11.45 5.88 -9.19
CA GLU A 63 -11.05 6.66 -10.38
C GLU A 63 -9.98 7.72 -10.06
N LYS A 64 -10.12 8.39 -8.91
CA LYS A 64 -9.16 9.42 -8.43
C LYS A 64 -7.73 8.90 -8.20
N TRP A 65 -7.54 7.58 -8.12
CA TRP A 65 -6.28 6.91 -7.82
C TRP A 65 -5.88 5.88 -8.89
N GLU A 66 -6.51 5.86 -10.07
CA GLU A 66 -6.18 4.92 -11.16
C GLU A 66 -4.69 4.91 -11.52
N SER A 67 -3.99 6.04 -11.38
CA SER A 67 -2.55 6.14 -11.65
C SER A 67 -1.69 5.35 -10.66
N TYR A 68 -2.20 4.99 -9.49
CA TYR A 68 -1.42 4.26 -8.49
C TYR A 68 -1.10 2.83 -8.92
N THR A 69 -1.92 2.21 -9.77
CA THR A 69 -1.65 0.86 -10.28
C THR A 69 -0.32 0.83 -11.03
N ALA A 70 -0.12 1.75 -11.97
CA ALA A 70 1.14 1.88 -12.71
C ALA A 70 2.29 2.35 -11.82
N LEU A 71 2.01 3.23 -10.84
CA LEU A 71 3.02 3.70 -9.88
C LEU A 71 3.58 2.54 -9.03
N ASN A 72 2.72 1.62 -8.57
CA ASN A 72 3.15 0.48 -7.78
C ASN A 72 4.12 -0.40 -8.56
N GLU A 73 3.77 -0.74 -9.81
CA GLU A 73 4.64 -1.50 -10.71
C GLU A 73 5.98 -0.80 -10.95
N GLU A 74 5.97 0.49 -11.34
CA GLU A 74 7.20 1.26 -11.59
C GLU A 74 8.10 1.31 -10.35
N LYS A 75 7.52 1.57 -9.17
CA LYS A 75 8.30 1.77 -7.93
C LYS A 75 8.83 0.48 -7.34
N CYS A 76 8.26 -0.68 -7.67
CA CYS A 76 8.84 -1.98 -7.32
C CYS A 76 10.15 -2.27 -8.06
N GLU A 77 10.40 -1.66 -9.23
CA GLU A 77 11.71 -1.75 -9.89
C GLU A 77 12.79 -0.87 -9.23
N GLU A 78 12.36 0.20 -8.53
CA GLU A 78 13.24 1.20 -7.92
C GLU A 78 13.60 0.86 -6.47
N TYR A 79 12.63 0.38 -5.70
CA TYR A 79 12.75 0.20 -4.25
C TYR A 79 12.96 -1.24 -3.82
N PRO A 80 13.66 -1.49 -2.70
CA PRO A 80 13.88 -2.84 -2.19
C PRO A 80 12.60 -3.43 -1.59
N ILE A 81 12.55 -4.76 -1.52
CA ILE A 81 11.53 -5.50 -0.75
C ILE A 81 11.66 -5.12 0.73
N ILE A 82 10.51 -5.00 1.41
CA ILE A 82 10.44 -4.91 2.87
C ILE A 82 10.12 -6.29 3.46
N GLU A 83 11.09 -6.85 4.20
CA GLU A 83 11.00 -8.21 4.75
C GLU A 83 10.21 -8.27 6.07
N GLU A 84 10.16 -7.17 6.82
CA GLU A 84 9.55 -7.10 8.16
C GLU A 84 8.83 -5.76 8.37
N ALA A 85 7.75 -5.73 9.15
CA ALA A 85 7.08 -4.48 9.51
C ALA A 85 7.96 -3.56 10.37
N LYS A 86 7.64 -2.28 10.32
CA LYS A 86 8.34 -1.18 11.01
C LYS A 86 7.33 -0.24 11.66
N ASP A 87 7.81 0.59 12.57
CA ASP A 87 6.98 1.67 13.11
C ASP A 87 6.48 2.60 11.98
N PRO A 88 5.23 3.07 12.06
CA PRO A 88 4.69 4.03 11.11
C PRO A 88 5.53 5.31 11.03
N LEU A 89 5.41 6.04 9.92
CA LEU A 89 6.08 7.34 9.81
C LEU A 89 5.58 8.30 10.90
N PRO A 90 6.42 9.24 11.39
CA PRO A 90 6.00 10.25 12.37
C PRO A 90 4.85 11.15 11.89
N THR A 91 4.59 11.14 10.58
CA THR A 91 3.53 11.87 9.90
C THR A 91 2.24 11.05 9.74
N ALA A 92 2.21 9.81 10.23
CA ALA A 92 1.06 8.94 10.07
C ALA A 92 -0.18 9.50 10.74
N ARG A 93 -1.31 9.31 10.06
CA ARG A 93 -2.62 9.80 10.43
C ARG A 93 -3.60 8.65 10.45
N THR A 94 -4.60 8.74 11.31
CA THR A 94 -5.72 7.81 11.34
C THR A 94 -6.59 7.96 10.09
N LEU A 95 -7.34 6.91 9.75
CA LEU A 95 -8.30 6.95 8.63
C LEU A 95 -9.28 8.13 8.76
N GLU A 96 -9.80 8.36 9.96
CA GLU A 96 -10.72 9.47 10.26
C GLU A 96 -10.10 10.84 9.93
N GLU A 97 -8.84 11.05 10.32
CA GLU A 97 -8.13 12.29 10.02
C GLU A 97 -7.91 12.46 8.50
N ILE A 98 -7.53 11.38 7.80
CA ILE A 98 -7.30 11.42 6.36
C ILE A 98 -8.59 11.76 5.61
N GLN A 99 -9.67 11.05 5.90
CA GLN A 99 -10.98 11.28 5.28
C GLN A 99 -11.51 12.69 5.57
N ALA A 100 -11.34 13.20 6.80
CA ALA A 100 -11.72 14.56 7.15
C ALA A 100 -10.95 15.64 6.37
N ALA A 101 -9.77 15.32 5.82
CA ALA A 101 -8.98 16.25 5.02
C ALA A 101 -9.34 16.23 3.52
N GLU A 102 -10.13 15.25 3.05
CA GLU A 102 -10.52 15.15 1.64
C GLU A 102 -11.72 16.02 1.26
N GLY A 103 -12.51 16.49 2.23
CA GLY A 103 -13.62 17.44 2.04
C GLY A 103 -15.00 16.82 2.06
#